data_AF-A0A9N9KJK7-F1
#
_entry.id   AF-A0A9N9KJK7-F1
#
_cell.length_a   1.000
_cell.length_b   1.000
_cell.length_c   1.000
_cell.angle_alpha   90.00
_cell.angle_beta   90.00
_cell.angle_gamma   90.00
#
_symmetry.space_group_name_H-M   'P 1'
#
loop_
_entity.id
_entity.type
_entity.pdbx_description
1 polymer ?
#
loop_
_entity_poly.entity_id
_entity_poly.type
_entity_poly.pdbx_seq_one_letter_code
_entity_poly.pdbx_strand_id
1 'polypeptide(L)' 'NGLVLDKWYHIGYTISEDKRMTFYIDGVKVGFHNTESNIVFNKDSLKIGGTNFKGQM' A
#
# COMPACT_ATOMS: atom_id res chain seq x y z
N ASN A 1 -5.88 6.15 15.34
CA ASN A 1 -4.81 7.15 15.11
C ASN A 1 -4.14 6.85 13.78
N GLY A 2 -4.33 7.71 12.78
CA GLY A 2 -3.86 7.49 11.40
C GLY A 2 -2.48 8.08 11.11
N LEU A 3 -2.12 8.15 9.83
CA LEU A 3 -0.94 8.87 9.34
C LEU A 3 -1.10 10.38 9.61
N VAL A 4 -0.01 11.05 9.95
CA VAL A 4 0.03 12.51 10.16
C VAL A 4 0.89 13.19 9.10
N LEU A 5 0.62 14.48 8.83
CA LEU A 5 1.38 15.28 7.88
C LEU A 5 2.81 15.55 8.38
N ASP A 6 3.69 15.91 7.43
CA ASP A 6 5.09 16.32 7.69
C ASP A 6 5.93 15.29 8.46
N LYS A 7 5.62 14.00 8.26
CA LYS A 7 6.35 12.88 8.83
C LYS A 7 6.65 11.84 7.76
N TRP A 8 7.90 11.34 7.76
CA TRP A 8 8.31 10.23 6.93
C TRP A 8 7.76 8.90 7.45
N TYR A 9 7.33 8.05 6.51
CA TYR A 9 6.88 6.69 6.75
C TYR A 9 7.46 5.76 5.70
N HIS A 10 7.96 4.60 6.10
CA HIS A 10 8.29 3.52 5.18
C HIS A 10 7.04 2.63 4.99
N ILE A 11 6.46 2.65 3.79
CA ILE A 11 5.25 1.90 3.48
C ILE A 11 5.62 0.70 2.60
N GLY A 12 5.13 -0.48 3.00
CA GLY A 12 5.31 -1.71 2.23
C GLY A 12 4.04 -2.54 2.21
N TYR A 13 3.83 -3.32 1.15
CA TYR A 13 2.83 -4.36 1.13
C TYR A 13 3.35 -5.60 0.41
N THR A 14 2.80 -6.76 0.76
CA THR A 14 3.08 -8.03 0.10
C THR A 14 1.78 -8.69 -0.32
N ILE A 15 1.83 -9.49 -1.38
CA ILE A 15 0.75 -10.38 -1.80
C ILE A 15 1.34 -11.79 -1.82
N SER A 16 0.82 -12.71 -1.01
CA SER A 16 1.25 -14.11 -1.00
C SER A 16 0.41 -14.99 -1.95
N GLU A 17 0.88 -16.22 -2.20
CA GLU A 17 0.23 -17.18 -3.10
C GLU A 17 -1.22 -17.53 -2.68
N ASP A 18 -1.48 -17.52 -1.38
CA ASP A 18 -2.82 -17.66 -0.77
C ASP A 18 -3.73 -16.44 -1.00
N LYS A 19 -3.27 -15.48 -1.82
CA LYS A 19 -3.94 -14.21 -2.12
C LYS A 19 -4.20 -13.38 -0.86
N ARG A 20 -3.32 -13.45 0.13
CA ARG A 20 -3.37 -12.54 1.28
C ARG A 20 -2.51 -11.30 1.00
N MET A 21 -3.14 -10.13 0.99
CA MET A 21 -2.43 -8.86 1.00
C MET A 21 -2.08 -8.49 2.44
N THR A 22 -0.80 -8.23 2.74
CA THR A 22 -0.35 -7.75 4.06
C THR A 22 0.25 -6.36 3.93
N PHE A 23 -0.10 -5.45 4.84
CA PHE A 23 0.34 -4.05 4.81
C PHE A 23 1.24 -3.73 6.00
N TYR A 24 2.28 -2.91 5.77
CA TYR A 24 3.31 -2.57 6.72
C TYR A 24 3.54 -1.04 6.74
N ILE A 25 3.75 -0.50 7.94
CA ILE A 25 4.18 0.88 8.17
C ILE A 25 5.40 0.83 9.09
N ASP A 26 6.51 1.45 8.67
CA ASP A 26 7.79 1.46 9.37
C ASP A 26 8.28 0.04 9.72
N GLY A 27 8.05 -0.91 8.81
CA GLY A 27 8.40 -2.32 8.96
C GLY A 27 7.44 -3.13 9.84
N VAL A 28 6.47 -2.50 10.50
CA VAL A 28 5.48 -3.17 11.38
C VAL A 28 4.26 -3.57 10.57
N LYS A 29 3.82 -4.82 10.68
CA LYS A 29 2.55 -5.29 10.10
C LYS A 29 1.39 -4.56 10.78
N VAL A 30 0.63 -3.78 10.01
CA VAL A 30 -0.52 -3.02 10.51
C VAL A 30 -1.86 -3.61 10.12
N GLY A 31 -1.88 -4.55 9.17
CA GLY A 31 -3.11 -5.23 8.75
C GLY A 31 -2.90 -6.25 7.65
N PHE A 32 -3.95 -7.00 7.37
CA PHE A 32 -4.01 -7.89 6.22
C PHE A 32 -5.44 -7.96 5.68
N HIS A 33 -5.57 -8.33 4.42
CA HIS A 33 -6.84 -8.61 3.77
C HIS A 33 -6.71 -9.88 2.94
N ASN A 34 -7.62 -10.83 3.14
CA ASN A 34 -7.70 -12.02 2.30
C ASN A 34 -8.41 -11.62 1.02
N THR A 35 -7.68 -11.58 -0.10
CA THR A 35 -8.27 -11.26 -1.39
C THR A 35 -8.82 -12.54 -2.02
N GLU A 36 -10.05 -12.91 -1.67
CA GLU A 36 -10.68 -14.10 -2.25
C GLU A 36 -10.93 -13.94 -3.77
N SER A 37 -10.95 -12.70 -4.30
CA SER A 37 -11.27 -12.48 -5.73
C SER A 37 -10.91 -11.12 -6.35
N ASN A 38 -10.27 -10.18 -5.63
CA ASN A 38 -10.24 -8.77 -6.07
C ASN A 38 -8.88 -8.21 -6.53
N ILE A 39 -7.85 -9.04 -6.72
CA ILE A 39 -6.59 -8.56 -7.33
C ILE A 39 -6.73 -8.62 -8.85
N VAL A 40 -6.88 -7.45 -9.47
CA VAL A 40 -6.87 -7.29 -10.92
C VAL A 40 -5.46 -6.91 -11.37
N PHE A 41 -4.79 -7.84 -12.06
CA PHE A 41 -3.53 -7.54 -12.74
C PHE A 41 -3.84 -6.67 -13.97
N ASN A 42 -3.64 -5.36 -13.83
CA ASN A 42 -3.71 -4.45 -14.97
C ASN A 42 -2.40 -4.47 -15.75
N LYS A 43 -2.47 -4.17 -17.06
CA LYS A 43 -1.31 -4.05 -17.95
C LYS A 43 -0.95 -2.59 -18.23
N ASP A 44 -1.62 -1.66 -17.57
CA ASP A 44 -1.42 -0.24 -17.75
C ASP A 44 -0.14 0.23 -17.04
N SER A 45 0.33 1.44 -17.37
CA SER A 45 1.48 1.99 -16.67
C SER A 45 1.17 2.24 -15.19
N LEU A 46 2.08 1.83 -14.30
CA LEU A 46 2.03 2.25 -12.90
C LEU A 46 2.15 3.77 -12.81
N LYS A 47 1.14 4.41 -12.23
CA LYS A 47 1.16 5.85 -11.93
C LYS A 47 1.42 6.03 -10.44
N ILE A 48 2.33 6.94 -10.09
CA ILE A 48 2.69 7.24 -8.70
C ILE A 48 2.38 8.72 -8.42
N GLY A 49 1.77 8.99 -7.27
CA GLY A 49 1.29 10.32 -6.90
C GLY A 49 -0.13 10.61 -7.39
N GLY A 50 -0.48 11.89 -7.49
CA GLY A 50 -1.79 12.35 -7.95
C GLY A 50 -1.83 13.86 -8.03
N THR A 51 -2.88 14.41 -8.67
CA THR A 51 -3.02 15.87 -8.91
C THR A 51 -3.00 16.71 -7.63
N ASN A 52 -3.35 16.13 -6.49
CA ASN A 52 -3.37 16.79 -5.19
C ASN A 52 -2.31 16.25 -4.20
N PHE A 53 -1.34 15.46 -4.66
CA PHE A 53 -0.25 15.01 -3.80
C PHE A 53 0.71 16.18 -3.55
N LYS A 54 0.79 16.62 -2.28
CA LYS A 54 1.67 17.72 -1.85
C LYS A 54 2.82 17.26 -0.94
N GLY A 55 3.09 15.95 -0.93
CA GLY A 55 4.14 15.35 -0.11
C GLY A 55 5.43 15.06 -0.89
N GLN A 56 6.31 14.29 -0.26
CA GLN A 56 7.51 13.72 -0.85
C GLN A 56 7.37 12.19 -0.85
N MET A 57 7.94 11.54 -1.86
CA MET A 57 7.99 10.08 -1.98
C MET A 57 9.42 9.64 -2.23
#